data_AF-A0A7W7NUA6-F1
#
_entry.id   AF-A0A7W7NUA6-F1
#
_cell.length_a   1.000
_cell.length_b   1.000
_cell.length_c   1.000
_cell.angle_alpha   90.00
_cell.angle_beta   90.00
_cell.angle_gamma   90.00
#
_symmetry.space_group_name_H-M   'P 1'
#
loop_
_entity.id
_entity.type
_entity.pdbx_description
1 polymer ?
#
loop_
_entity_poly.entity_id
_entity_poly.type
_entity_poly.pdbx_seq_one_letter_code
_entity_poly.pdbx_strand_id
1 'polypeptide(L)'
;MAEQSEIEPDAEVMALVHAIEDAGRGYNISLTKLVDGMTEYTMVYRGNTTVHDDIDDAHELRQRLAEQEKAEAAARILEQVRIAARERAIEECAKVADGSFAANKQAEQRYLASASNADSTSGRDVDLEYAVSSGRRANGDKAIATAIRSLNTPPKLKEA
;
A
#
# COMPACT_ATOMS: atom_id res chain seq x y z
N MET A 1 36.05 -0.73 -7.05
CA MET A 1 35.41 -0.05 -5.91
C MET A 1 33.97 0.16 -6.31
N ALA A 2 33.03 -0.50 -5.63
CA ALA A 2 31.61 -0.29 -5.87
C ALA A 2 31.19 0.95 -5.06
N GLU A 3 30.70 1.98 -5.74
CA GLU A 3 30.06 3.13 -5.10
C GLU A 3 28.84 2.61 -4.33
N GLN A 4 28.90 2.75 -3.00
CA GLN A 4 27.73 2.60 -2.15
C GLN A 4 26.84 3.80 -2.46
N SER A 5 25.86 3.59 -3.35
CA SER A 5 24.72 4.49 -3.49
C SER A 5 24.04 4.57 -2.13
N GLU A 6 24.21 5.68 -1.41
CA GLU A 6 23.35 6.04 -0.30
C GLU A 6 21.92 6.10 -0.84
N ILE A 7 21.13 5.07 -0.54
CA ILE A 7 19.70 5.09 -0.80
C ILE A 7 19.14 6.05 0.25
N GLU A 8 18.93 7.30 -0.13
CA GLU A 8 18.21 8.24 0.73
C GLU A 8 16.84 7.63 1.06
N PRO A 9 16.46 7.55 2.35
CA PRO A 9 15.17 6.99 2.73
C PRO A 9 14.06 7.85 2.12
N ASP A 10 13.12 7.21 1.41
CA ASP A 10 11.95 7.85 0.83
C ASP A 10 11.24 8.75 1.85
N ALA A 11 10.69 9.89 1.40
CA ALA A 11 9.98 10.82 2.27
C ALA A 11 8.85 10.16 3.09
N GLU A 12 8.26 9.07 2.57
CA GLU A 12 7.27 8.23 3.27
C GLU A 12 7.88 7.52 4.50
N VAL A 13 9.12 7.07 4.42
CA VAL A 13 9.85 6.41 5.52
C VAL A 13 10.21 7.43 6.61
N MET A 14 10.63 8.63 6.23
CA MET A 14 10.91 9.70 7.19
C MET A 14 9.63 10.15 7.92
N ALA A 15 8.50 10.26 7.20
CA ALA A 15 7.21 10.56 7.81
C ALA A 15 6.76 9.46 8.80
N LEU A 16 7.01 8.18 8.46
CA LEU A 16 6.76 7.04 9.34
C LEU A 16 7.58 7.12 10.63
N VAL A 17 8.88 7.39 10.52
CA VAL A 17 9.77 7.54 11.69
C VAL A 17 9.27 8.67 12.58
N HIS A 18 8.93 9.83 12.03
CA HIS A 18 8.39 10.94 12.79
C HIS A 18 7.06 10.61 13.50
N ALA A 19 6.14 9.93 12.81
CA ALA A 19 4.86 9.54 13.41
C ALA A 19 5.03 8.53 14.56
N ILE A 20 5.99 7.61 14.46
CA ILE A 20 6.36 6.70 15.56
C ILE A 20 7.05 7.47 16.69
N GLU A 21 7.94 8.41 16.37
CA GLU A 21 8.64 9.21 17.38
C GLU A 21 7.72 10.14 18.16
N ASP A 22 6.66 10.65 17.52
CA ASP A 22 5.63 11.45 18.15
C ASP A 22 4.61 10.60 18.93
N ALA A 23 4.43 9.32 18.56
CA ALA A 23 3.61 8.40 19.33
C ALA A 23 4.20 8.18 20.74
N GLY A 24 3.35 8.26 21.75
CA GLY A 24 3.75 8.23 23.14
C GLY A 24 4.48 9.48 23.64
N ARG A 25 4.47 10.61 22.91
CA ARG A 25 4.85 11.92 23.47
C ARG A 25 3.68 12.53 24.26
N GLY A 26 4.01 13.25 25.33
CA GLY A 26 3.02 13.99 26.13
C GLY A 26 2.58 13.31 27.43
N TYR A 27 3.20 12.20 27.83
CA TYR A 27 3.09 11.72 29.21
C TYR A 27 3.85 12.67 30.14
N ASN A 28 3.14 13.19 31.15
CA ASN A 28 3.73 13.99 32.20
C ASN A 28 3.53 13.29 33.54
N ILE A 29 4.61 13.12 34.31
CA ILE A 29 4.57 12.62 35.69
C ILE A 29 4.93 13.81 36.59
N SER A 30 4.07 14.12 37.54
CA SER A 30 4.27 15.24 38.47
C SER A 30 4.04 14.77 39.90
N LEU A 31 4.92 15.18 40.83
CA LEU A 31 4.68 14.98 42.26
C LEU A 31 3.55 15.92 42.69
N THR A 32 2.43 15.36 43.15
CA THR A 32 1.24 16.13 43.54
C THR A 32 1.08 16.24 45.05
N LYS A 33 1.67 15.32 45.83
CA LYS A 33 1.62 15.36 47.30
C LYS A 33 2.91 14.86 47.92
N LEU A 34 3.37 15.58 48.95
CA LEU A 34 4.47 15.16 49.82
C LEU A 34 4.14 15.59 51.26
N VAL A 35 3.55 14.69 52.04
CA VAL A 35 3.14 14.96 53.43
C VAL A 35 3.42 13.73 54.29
N ASP A 36 4.09 13.90 55.43
CA ASP A 36 4.36 12.84 56.43
C ASP A 36 4.97 11.55 55.84
N GLY A 37 5.87 11.69 54.87
CA GLY A 37 6.52 10.55 54.21
C GLY A 37 5.66 9.82 53.16
N MET A 38 4.43 10.28 52.92
CA MET A 38 3.61 9.83 51.79
C MET A 38 3.90 10.69 50.55
N THR A 39 4.31 10.02 49.47
CA THR A 39 4.49 10.59 48.13
C THR A 39 3.32 10.18 47.24
N GLU A 40 2.81 11.13 46.45
CA GLU A 40 1.80 10.86 45.44
C GLU A 40 2.27 11.47 44.11
N TYR A 41 2.35 10.63 43.09
CA TYR A 41 2.72 10.98 41.73
C TYR A 41 1.51 10.85 40.82
N THR A 42 1.25 11.90 40.07
CA THR A 42 0.18 11.90 39.07
C THR A 42 0.77 11.82 37.69
N MET A 43 0.33 10.83 36.91
CA MET A 43 0.62 10.74 35.47
C MET A 43 -0.59 11.21 34.66
N VAL A 44 -0.39 12.21 33.80
CA VAL A 44 -1.39 12.74 32.88
C VAL A 44 -1.03 12.38 31.44
N TYR A 45 -2.01 11.85 30.71
CA TYR A 45 -1.88 11.58 29.27
C TYR A 45 -3.21 11.77 28.54
N ARG A 46 -3.24 12.62 27.49
CA ARG A 46 -4.43 12.91 26.66
C ARG A 46 -5.72 13.17 27.47
N GLY A 47 -5.59 13.84 28.62
CA GLY A 47 -6.72 14.16 29.51
C GLY A 47 -7.10 13.07 30.51
N ASN A 48 -6.47 11.89 30.46
CA ASN A 48 -6.61 10.85 31.48
C ASN A 48 -5.54 11.04 32.58
N THR A 49 -5.96 10.88 33.82
CA THR A 49 -5.11 11.06 35.01
C THR A 49 -5.06 9.76 35.79
N THR A 50 -3.86 9.33 36.14
CA THR A 50 -3.62 8.16 37.00
C THR A 50 -2.73 8.56 38.17
N VAL A 51 -2.93 7.95 39.33
CA VAL A 51 -2.24 8.28 40.59
C VAL A 51 -1.43 7.08 41.03
N HIS A 52 -0.20 7.32 41.48
CA HIS A 52 0.78 6.31 41.86
C HIS A 52 1.49 6.74 43.14
N ASP A 53 1.76 5.81 44.05
CA ASP A 53 2.45 6.10 45.31
C ASP A 53 3.99 6.04 45.15
N ASP A 54 4.47 5.37 44.08
CA ASP A 54 5.87 5.25 43.68
C ASP A 54 6.11 5.91 42.31
N ILE A 55 7.24 6.61 42.19
CA ILE A 55 7.66 7.24 40.93
C ILE A 55 8.12 6.21 39.91
N ASP A 56 8.70 5.09 40.36
CA ASP A 56 9.21 4.05 39.47
C ASP A 56 8.05 3.31 38.79
N ASP A 57 6.95 3.05 39.52
CA ASP A 57 5.70 2.51 38.96
C ASP A 57 5.11 3.43 37.89
N ALA A 58 5.07 4.74 38.17
CA ALA A 58 4.60 5.73 37.20
C ALA A 58 5.49 5.76 35.94
N HIS A 59 6.81 5.62 36.10
CA HIS A 59 7.76 5.55 34.98
C HIS A 59 7.62 4.27 34.15
N GLU A 60 7.46 3.12 34.81
CA GLU A 60 7.28 1.83 34.12
C GLU A 60 5.98 1.84 33.29
N LEU A 61 4.87 2.31 33.89
CA LEU A 61 3.60 2.42 33.18
C LEU A 61 3.70 3.39 31.99
N ARG A 62 4.34 4.55 32.18
CA ARG A 62 4.59 5.51 31.10
C ARG A 62 5.33 4.86 29.93
N GLN A 63 6.41 4.14 30.23
CA GLN A 63 7.21 3.49 29.20
C GLN A 63 6.40 2.44 28.44
N ARG A 64 5.67 1.57 29.16
CA ARG A 64 4.84 0.54 28.57
C ARG A 64 3.76 1.11 27.64
N LEU A 65 3.07 2.17 28.07
CA LEU A 65 2.05 2.83 27.26
C LEU A 65 2.64 3.51 26.03
N ALA A 66 3.78 4.19 26.18
CA ALA A 66 4.47 4.81 25.05
C ALA A 66 4.93 3.76 24.01
N GLU A 67 5.45 2.62 24.46
CA GLU A 67 5.84 1.50 23.58
C GLU A 67 4.62 0.90 22.86
N GLN A 68 3.49 0.72 23.55
CA GLN A 68 2.25 0.25 22.93
C GLN A 68 1.75 1.21 21.85
N GLU A 69 1.71 2.51 22.12
CA GLU A 69 1.28 3.48 21.12
C GLU A 69 2.22 3.53 19.90
N LYS A 70 3.53 3.43 20.13
CA LYS A 70 4.51 3.32 19.04
C LYS A 70 4.27 2.08 18.20
N ALA A 71 4.00 0.94 18.84
CA ALA A 71 3.70 -0.30 18.14
C ALA A 71 2.39 -0.20 17.34
N GLU A 72 1.35 0.41 17.89
CA GLU A 72 0.09 0.66 17.17
C GLU A 72 0.27 1.61 16.00
N ALA A 73 1.01 2.71 16.18
CA ALA A 73 1.31 3.67 15.12
C ALA A 73 2.09 2.99 13.99
N ALA A 74 3.12 2.21 14.33
CA ALA A 74 3.90 1.43 13.37
C ALA A 74 3.02 0.43 12.62
N ALA A 75 2.14 -0.31 13.31
CA ALA A 75 1.25 -1.27 12.67
C ALA A 75 0.26 -0.62 11.70
N ARG A 76 -0.35 0.52 12.08
CA ARG A 76 -1.27 1.27 11.21
C ARG A 76 -0.58 1.76 9.95
N ILE A 77 0.64 2.29 10.08
CA ILE A 77 1.37 2.83 8.93
C ILE A 77 1.89 1.70 8.04
N LEU A 78 2.38 0.60 8.61
CA LEU A 78 2.74 -0.60 7.84
C LEU A 78 1.56 -1.11 6.99
N GLU A 79 0.35 -1.10 7.55
CA GLU A 79 -0.85 -1.46 6.80
C GLU A 79 -1.17 -0.45 5.68
N GLN A 80 -1.05 0.85 5.93
CA GLN A 80 -1.22 1.87 4.89
C GLN A 80 -0.21 1.71 3.74
N VAL A 81 1.07 1.49 4.07
CA VAL A 81 2.12 1.24 3.07
C VAL A 81 1.82 -0.02 2.28
N ARG A 82 1.37 -1.09 2.95
CA ARG A 82 0.99 -2.35 2.30
C ARG A 82 -0.17 -2.16 1.32
N ILE A 83 -1.20 -1.39 1.71
CA ILE A 83 -2.34 -1.07 0.85
C ILE A 83 -1.86 -0.26 -0.36
N ALA A 84 -1.09 0.81 -0.14
CA ALA A 84 -0.58 1.65 -1.22
C ALA A 84 0.32 0.87 -2.20
N ALA A 85 1.21 0.01 -1.69
CA ALA A 85 2.06 -0.85 -2.52
C ALA A 85 1.23 -1.82 -3.35
N ARG A 86 0.18 -2.41 -2.76
CA ARG A 86 -0.76 -3.28 -3.47
C ARG A 86 -1.50 -2.53 -4.58
N GLU A 87 -1.99 -1.33 -4.30
CA GLU A 87 -2.68 -0.49 -5.29
C GLU A 87 -1.76 -0.13 -6.46
N ARG A 88 -0.50 0.27 -6.18
CA ARG A 88 0.52 0.53 -7.20
C ARG A 88 0.76 -0.70 -8.08
N ALA A 89 0.97 -1.87 -7.45
CA ALA A 89 1.21 -3.12 -8.18
C ALA A 89 0.02 -3.54 -9.07
N ILE A 90 -1.21 -3.38 -8.58
CA ILE A 90 -2.44 -3.64 -9.36
C ILE A 90 -2.50 -2.73 -10.59
N GLU A 91 -2.24 -1.43 -10.41
CA GLU A 91 -2.26 -0.46 -11.51
C GLU A 91 -1.16 -0.74 -12.55
N GLU A 92 0.06 -1.09 -12.11
CA GLU A 92 1.14 -1.49 -13.02
C GLU A 92 0.79 -2.75 -13.82
N CYS A 93 0.24 -3.77 -13.17
CA CYS A 93 -0.21 -4.98 -13.85
C CYS A 93 -1.35 -4.70 -14.85
N ALA A 94 -2.28 -3.80 -14.50
CA ALA A 94 -3.35 -3.39 -15.40
C ALA A 94 -2.81 -2.63 -16.63
N LYS A 95 -1.80 -1.76 -16.45
CA LYS A 95 -1.12 -1.07 -17.55
C LYS A 95 -0.42 -2.03 -18.51
N VAL A 96 0.24 -3.07 -18.00
CA VAL A 96 0.88 -4.10 -18.84
C VAL A 96 -0.17 -4.86 -19.67
N ALA A 97 -1.30 -5.21 -19.07
CA ALA A 97 -2.40 -5.87 -19.76
C ALA A 97 -3.05 -4.96 -20.82
N ASP A 98 -3.28 -3.68 -20.52
CA ASP A 98 -3.77 -2.70 -21.50
C ASP A 98 -2.79 -2.49 -22.66
N GLY A 99 -1.48 -2.45 -22.36
CA GLY A 99 -0.43 -2.37 -23.39
C GLY A 99 -0.43 -3.58 -24.31
N SER A 100 -0.61 -4.78 -23.75
CA SER A 100 -0.74 -6.03 -24.52
C SER A 100 -2.00 -6.04 -25.39
N PHE A 101 -3.14 -5.58 -24.84
CA PHE A 101 -4.38 -5.38 -25.60
C PHE A 101 -4.17 -4.45 -26.80
N ALA A 102 -3.56 -3.28 -26.58
CA ALA A 102 -3.33 -2.29 -27.63
C ALA A 102 -2.42 -2.85 -28.73
N ALA A 103 -1.34 -3.53 -28.36
CA ALA A 103 -0.42 -4.16 -29.30
C ALA A 103 -1.11 -5.25 -30.14
N ASN A 104 -1.90 -6.11 -29.51
CA ASN A 104 -2.64 -7.18 -30.19
C ASN A 104 -3.75 -6.61 -31.10
N LYS A 105 -4.41 -5.53 -30.70
CA LYS A 105 -5.41 -4.84 -31.55
C LYS A 105 -4.76 -4.19 -32.76
N GLN A 106 -3.57 -3.59 -32.59
CA GLN A 106 -2.80 -3.04 -33.70
C GLN A 106 -2.33 -4.14 -34.66
N ALA A 107 -1.90 -5.29 -34.14
CA ALA A 107 -1.54 -6.45 -34.95
C ALA A 107 -2.74 -6.97 -35.77
N GLU A 108 -3.91 -7.12 -35.15
CA GLU A 108 -5.15 -7.49 -35.84
C GLU A 108 -5.45 -6.53 -37.01
N GLN A 109 -5.39 -5.22 -36.77
CA GLN A 109 -5.64 -4.21 -37.82
C GLN A 109 -4.62 -4.30 -38.96
N ARG A 110 -3.33 -4.53 -38.65
CA ARG A 110 -2.27 -4.70 -39.65
C ARG A 110 -2.54 -5.92 -40.54
N TYR A 111 -2.90 -7.05 -39.95
CA TYR A 111 -3.19 -8.27 -40.71
C TYR A 111 -4.49 -8.14 -41.52
N LEU A 112 -5.53 -7.46 -41.01
CA LEU A 112 -6.75 -7.17 -41.80
C LEU A 112 -6.45 -6.27 -43.01
N ALA A 113 -5.59 -5.25 -42.82
CA ALA A 113 -5.17 -4.38 -43.91
C ALA A 113 -4.32 -5.14 -44.95
N SER A 114 -3.42 -6.03 -44.49
CA SER A 114 -2.62 -6.90 -45.35
C SER A 114 -3.50 -7.85 -46.18
N ALA A 115 -4.44 -8.53 -45.54
CA ALA A 115 -5.39 -9.44 -46.19
C ALA A 115 -6.23 -8.75 -47.28
N SER A 116 -6.54 -7.47 -47.08
CA SER A 116 -7.32 -6.67 -48.03
C SER A 116 -6.52 -6.29 -49.29
N ASN A 117 -5.19 -6.28 -49.19
CA ASN A 117 -4.27 -5.95 -50.27
C ASN A 117 -3.54 -7.19 -50.84
N ALA A 118 -3.93 -8.40 -50.42
CA ALA A 118 -3.27 -9.62 -50.82
C ALA A 118 -3.63 -10.03 -52.27
N ASP A 119 -2.61 -10.22 -53.10
CA ASP A 119 -2.76 -10.62 -54.51
C ASP A 119 -3.13 -12.10 -54.71
N SER A 120 -3.07 -12.91 -53.64
CA SER A 120 -3.38 -14.34 -53.68
C SER A 120 -4.36 -14.75 -52.59
N THR A 121 -5.21 -15.73 -52.89
CA THR A 121 -6.18 -16.30 -51.94
C THR A 121 -5.48 -16.93 -50.75
N SER A 122 -4.39 -17.67 -50.96
CA SER A 122 -3.62 -18.29 -49.88
C SER A 122 -2.96 -17.26 -48.96
N GLY A 123 -2.40 -16.17 -49.50
CA GLY A 123 -1.84 -15.08 -48.68
C GLY A 123 -2.92 -14.37 -47.87
N ARG A 124 -4.08 -14.12 -48.49
CA ARG A 124 -5.24 -13.53 -47.81
C ARG A 124 -5.74 -14.39 -46.65
N ASP A 125 -5.86 -15.70 -46.84
CA ASP A 125 -6.38 -16.61 -45.83
C ASP A 125 -5.45 -16.69 -44.60
N VAL A 126 -4.14 -16.72 -44.83
CA VAL A 126 -3.13 -16.69 -43.76
C VAL A 126 -3.23 -15.40 -42.95
N ASP A 127 -3.29 -14.24 -43.62
CA ASP A 127 -3.41 -12.94 -42.95
C ASP A 127 -4.72 -12.84 -42.13
N LEU A 128 -5.83 -13.37 -42.64
CA LEU A 128 -7.10 -13.42 -41.90
C LEU A 128 -6.99 -14.30 -40.64
N GLU A 129 -6.30 -15.43 -40.70
CA GLU A 129 -6.07 -16.29 -39.54
C GLU A 129 -5.24 -15.58 -38.46
N TYR A 130 -4.17 -14.88 -38.86
CA TYR A 130 -3.36 -14.06 -37.95
C TYR A 130 -4.16 -12.90 -37.35
N ALA A 131 -5.03 -12.25 -38.12
CA ALA A 131 -5.93 -11.23 -37.61
C ALA A 131 -6.87 -11.77 -36.53
N VAL A 132 -7.53 -12.92 -36.79
CA VAL A 132 -8.43 -13.57 -35.83
C VAL A 132 -7.70 -13.97 -34.55
N SER A 133 -6.51 -14.56 -34.68
CA SER A 133 -5.72 -14.97 -33.51
C SER A 133 -5.30 -13.76 -32.64
N SER A 134 -4.89 -12.66 -33.28
CA SER A 134 -4.50 -11.42 -32.59
C SER A 134 -5.69 -10.77 -31.90
N GLY A 135 -6.86 -10.74 -32.55
CA GLY A 135 -8.10 -10.23 -31.95
C GLY A 135 -8.57 -11.05 -30.75
N ARG A 136 -8.42 -12.38 -30.78
CA ARG A 136 -8.70 -13.24 -29.62
C ARG A 136 -7.79 -12.93 -28.43
N ARG A 137 -6.48 -12.75 -28.67
CA ARG A 137 -5.53 -12.36 -27.62
C ARG A 137 -5.85 -10.99 -27.04
N ALA A 138 -6.16 -10.01 -27.88
CA ALA A 138 -6.59 -8.68 -27.44
C ALA A 138 -7.80 -8.77 -26.49
N ASN A 139 -8.84 -9.53 -26.85
CA ASN A 139 -10.00 -9.70 -25.99
C ASN A 139 -9.65 -10.37 -24.64
N GLY A 140 -8.72 -11.33 -24.65
CA GLY A 140 -8.18 -11.93 -23.43
C GLY A 140 -7.46 -10.93 -22.54
N ASP A 141 -6.55 -10.13 -23.10
CA ASP A 141 -5.79 -9.10 -22.37
C ASP A 141 -6.72 -8.04 -21.76
N LYS A 142 -7.76 -7.64 -22.50
CA LYS A 142 -8.78 -6.70 -22.00
C LYS A 142 -9.55 -7.28 -20.81
N ALA A 143 -9.90 -8.57 -20.86
CA ALA A 143 -10.56 -9.26 -19.75
C ALA A 143 -9.64 -9.35 -18.53
N ILE A 144 -8.34 -9.64 -18.74
CA ILE A 144 -7.33 -9.67 -17.68
C ILE A 144 -7.17 -8.30 -17.03
N ALA A 145 -7.02 -7.22 -17.81
CA ALA A 145 -6.90 -5.86 -17.27
C ALA A 145 -8.13 -5.47 -16.43
N THR A 146 -9.33 -5.85 -16.88
CA THR A 146 -10.57 -5.63 -16.14
C THR A 146 -10.61 -6.42 -14.84
N ALA A 147 -10.21 -7.70 -14.88
CA ALA A 147 -10.16 -8.56 -13.70
C ALA A 147 -9.15 -8.04 -12.67
N ILE A 148 -7.94 -7.63 -13.10
CA ILE A 148 -6.91 -7.07 -12.22
C ILE A 148 -7.44 -5.84 -11.46
N ARG A 149 -8.07 -4.90 -12.18
CA ARG A 149 -8.66 -3.70 -11.55
C ARG A 149 -9.77 -4.04 -10.56
N SER A 150 -10.55 -5.09 -10.82
CA SER A 150 -11.61 -5.52 -9.91
C SER A 150 -11.08 -6.05 -8.57
N LEU A 151 -9.82 -6.50 -8.50
CA LEU A 151 -9.18 -6.95 -7.25
C LEU A 151 -9.01 -5.83 -6.22
N ASN A 152 -9.10 -4.56 -6.64
CA ASN A 152 -9.06 -3.40 -5.76
C ASN A 152 -10.43 -3.04 -5.16
N THR A 153 -11.51 -3.66 -5.63
CA THR A 153 -12.84 -3.45 -5.06
C THR A 153 -12.97 -4.31 -3.81
N PRO A 154 -13.21 -3.74 -2.61
CA PRO A 154 -13.53 -4.56 -1.44
C PRO A 154 -14.78 -5.39 -1.75
N PRO A 155 -14.84 -6.66 -1.31
CA PRO A 155 -16.03 -7.47 -1.50
C PRO A 155 -17.20 -6.73 -0.85
N LYS A 156 -18.29 -6.51 -1.61
CA LYS A 156 -19.54 -6.04 -1.03
C LYS A 156 -19.96 -7.08 0.00
N LEU A 157 -19.77 -6.79 1.28
CA LEU A 157 -20.40 -7.55 2.35
C LEU A 157 -21.90 -7.46 2.08
N LYS A 158 -22.51 -8.57 1.70
CA LYS A 158 -23.97 -8.64 1.65
C LYS A 158 -24.44 -8.40 3.08
N GLU A 159 -25.17 -7.30 3.28
CA GLU A 159 -25.92 -7.07 4.52
C GLU A 159 -26.76 -8.33 4.77
N ALA A 160 -26.52 -8.97 5.91
CA ALA A 160 -27.24 -10.15 6.38
C ALA A 160 -28.45 -9.74 7.19
#